data_AF-A0A8T0FQ87-F1
#
_entry.id   AF-A0A8T0FQ87-F1
#
_cell.length_a   1.000
_cell.length_b   1.000
_cell.length_c   1.000
_cell.angle_alpha   90.00
_cell.angle_beta   90.00
_cell.angle_gamma   90.00
#
_symmetry.space_group_name_H-M   'P 1'
#
loop_
_entity.id
_entity.type
_entity.pdbx_description
1 polymer ?
#
loop_
_entity_poly.entity_id
_entity_poly.type
_entity_poly.pdbx_seq_one_letter_code
_entity_poly.pdbx_strand_id
1 'polypeptide(L)'
;MKPWRIWKRKTRIYFLLLMFPFFLALFVLLCSQSNLVEKSSDDRIIRKSKRQIEYVDKRGIHVIVGHYVGNELPWNPTPNLTDEIINHNGYSPIPNAGANGDAYFILPEEREKSKALFYINKFNLLASDRIPLNRSLPDERRMACREKKYDLQKLPTTSIIIVYHNEAWSTLLRTVHSIINRSPLILIKEVILVDDASTRIIRSSLRVGLIRARLLGANIAKGEVLTLLDAPCECSARWLALS
;
A
#
# COMPACT_ATOMS: atom_id res chain seq x y z
N MET A 1 -83.06 -54.76 6.53
CA MET A 1 -81.67 -54.38 6.13
C MET A 1 -80.98 -53.76 7.34
N LYS A 2 -79.85 -54.33 7.81
CA LYS A 2 -79.32 -54.08 9.17
C LYS A 2 -78.47 -52.77 9.28
N PRO A 3 -78.53 -52.01 10.39
CA PRO A 3 -78.09 -50.60 10.50
C PRO A 3 -76.63 -50.41 10.97
N TRP A 4 -75.77 -51.41 10.82
CA TRP A 4 -74.47 -51.48 11.52
C TRP A 4 -73.29 -50.80 10.79
N ARG A 5 -73.48 -50.35 9.54
CA ARG A 5 -72.40 -49.80 8.68
C ARG A 5 -72.17 -48.28 8.81
N ILE A 6 -73.11 -47.53 9.40
CA ILE A 6 -73.05 -46.06 9.46
C ILE A 6 -72.21 -45.57 10.66
N TRP A 7 -72.16 -46.34 11.76
CA TRP A 7 -71.50 -45.92 13.00
C TRP A 7 -69.96 -45.93 12.91
N LYS A 8 -69.35 -46.89 12.20
CA LYS A 8 -67.90 -46.98 11.98
C LYS A 8 -67.32 -45.87 11.09
N ARG A 9 -68.14 -45.19 10.28
CA ARG A 9 -67.69 -44.16 9.34
C ARG A 9 -67.64 -42.77 9.99
N LYS A 10 -68.52 -42.49 10.96
CA LYS A 10 -68.52 -41.22 11.71
C LYS A 10 -67.35 -41.13 12.70
N THR A 11 -67.01 -42.21 13.40
CA THR A 11 -65.89 -42.26 14.37
C THR A 11 -64.51 -42.03 13.73
N ARG A 12 -64.28 -42.51 12.51
CA ARG A 12 -63.02 -42.24 11.77
C ARG A 12 -62.84 -40.78 11.37
N ILE A 13 -63.93 -40.06 11.09
CA ILE A 13 -63.90 -38.65 10.68
C ILE A 13 -63.58 -37.75 11.88
N TYR A 14 -64.18 -38.03 13.05
CA TYR A 14 -63.87 -37.30 14.29
C TYR A 14 -62.40 -37.47 14.72
N PHE A 15 -61.81 -38.66 14.51
CA PHE A 15 -60.40 -38.89 14.82
C PHE A 15 -59.46 -38.08 13.93
N LEU A 16 -59.78 -37.95 12.63
CA LEU A 16 -58.99 -37.14 11.70
C LEU A 16 -59.10 -35.63 11.99
N LEU A 17 -60.29 -35.15 12.37
CA LEU A 17 -60.51 -33.75 12.75
C LEU A 17 -59.75 -33.36 14.03
N LEU A 18 -59.51 -34.31 14.94
CA LEU A 18 -58.81 -34.05 16.20
C LEU A 18 -57.27 -34.08 16.06
N MET A 19 -56.74 -34.85 15.11
CA MET A 19 -55.29 -34.96 14.87
C MET A 19 -54.71 -33.82 14.00
N PHE A 20 -55.53 -33.22 13.13
CA PHE A 20 -55.09 -32.12 12.26
C PHE A 20 -54.55 -30.88 13.00
N PRO A 21 -55.23 -30.34 14.03
CA PRO A 21 -54.71 -29.16 14.76
C PRO A 21 -53.42 -29.47 15.53
N PHE A 22 -53.23 -30.72 15.98
CA PHE A 22 -52.00 -31.15 16.65
C PHE A 22 -50.79 -31.13 15.70
N PHE A 23 -50.96 -31.66 14.48
CA PHE A 23 -49.90 -31.62 13.46
C PHE A 23 -49.61 -30.20 12.96
N LEU A 24 -50.63 -29.34 12.85
CA LEU A 24 -50.44 -27.95 12.47
C LEU A 24 -49.66 -27.17 13.55
N ALA A 25 -49.97 -27.38 14.83
CA ALA A 25 -49.23 -26.76 15.93
C ALA A 25 -47.77 -27.25 16.00
N LEU A 26 -47.53 -28.55 15.78
CA LEU A 26 -46.18 -29.12 15.71
C LEU A 26 -45.38 -28.52 14.54
N PHE A 27 -46.02 -28.33 13.38
CA PHE A 27 -45.38 -27.72 12.21
C PHE A 27 -45.00 -26.25 12.45
N VAL A 28 -45.87 -25.48 13.11
CA VAL A 28 -45.58 -24.08 13.48
C VAL A 28 -44.44 -23.99 14.49
N LEU A 29 -44.40 -24.89 15.48
CA LEU A 29 -43.28 -24.95 16.45
C LEU A 29 -41.95 -25.31 15.77
N LEU A 30 -41.96 -26.24 14.80
CA LEU A 30 -40.77 -26.59 14.02
C LEU A 30 -40.29 -25.42 13.14
N CYS A 31 -41.20 -24.67 12.51
CA CYS A 31 -40.87 -23.47 11.74
C CYS A 31 -40.41 -22.29 12.61
N SER A 32 -40.84 -22.20 13.87
CA SER A 32 -40.35 -21.17 14.79
C SER A 32 -38.88 -21.37 15.17
N GLN A 33 -38.38 -22.61 15.14
CA GLN A 33 -37.03 -22.94 15.60
C GLN A 33 -35.95 -22.70 14.54
N SER A 34 -36.32 -22.59 13.26
CA SER A 34 -35.40 -22.36 12.14
C SER A 34 -34.99 -20.88 11.95
N ASN A 35 -35.64 -19.93 12.63
CA ASN A 35 -35.41 -18.49 12.43
C ASN A 35 -34.41 -17.84 13.41
N LEU A 36 -33.66 -18.62 14.20
CA LEU A 36 -32.83 -18.07 15.29
C LEU A 36 -31.36 -18.49 15.27
N VAL A 37 -30.72 -18.68 14.11
CA VAL A 37 -29.25 -18.67 14.04
C VAL A 37 -28.77 -18.16 12.69
N GLU A 38 -28.60 -16.83 12.55
CA GLU A 38 -27.62 -16.30 11.61
C GLU A 38 -26.99 -15.03 12.21
N LYS A 39 -26.17 -15.24 13.25
CA LYS A 39 -25.29 -14.20 13.77
C LYS A 39 -23.94 -14.31 13.06
N SER A 40 -23.79 -13.49 12.02
CA SER A 40 -22.54 -12.96 11.43
C SER A 40 -21.23 -13.43 12.09
N SER A 41 -20.49 -14.31 11.41
CA SER A 41 -19.10 -14.68 11.68
C SER A 41 -18.50 -15.36 10.44
N ASP A 42 -18.37 -14.63 9.33
CA ASP A 42 -18.15 -15.19 7.98
C ASP A 42 -16.68 -15.13 7.49
N ASP A 43 -15.70 -15.02 8.40
CA ASP A 43 -14.27 -14.99 8.08
C ASP A 43 -13.52 -16.18 8.70
N ARG A 44 -12.65 -16.85 7.92
CA ARG A 44 -11.75 -17.90 8.41
C ARG A 44 -10.37 -17.32 8.71
N ILE A 45 -9.90 -17.50 9.95
CA ILE A 45 -8.55 -17.08 10.37
C ILE A 45 -7.56 -18.25 10.21
N ILE A 46 -6.50 -18.04 9.45
CA ILE A 46 -5.42 -19.00 9.21
C ILE A 46 -4.10 -18.41 9.74
N ARG A 47 -3.39 -19.16 10.59
CA ARG A 47 -2.04 -18.77 11.04
C ARG A 47 -1.00 -19.55 10.25
N LYS A 48 -0.30 -18.86 9.34
CA LYS A 48 0.80 -19.44 8.54
C LYS A 48 2.13 -19.45 9.30
N SER A 49 2.35 -18.49 10.19
CA SER A 49 3.52 -18.44 11.09
C SER A 49 3.20 -17.65 12.36
N LYS A 50 4.07 -17.69 13.39
CA LYS A 50 3.91 -16.89 14.62
C LYS A 50 3.71 -15.38 14.36
N ARG A 51 4.13 -14.86 13.19
CA ARG A 51 4.12 -13.42 12.86
C ARG A 51 3.14 -13.03 11.75
N GLN A 52 2.45 -14.01 11.15
CA GLN A 52 1.54 -13.77 10.03
C GLN A 52 0.16 -14.35 10.30
N ILE A 53 -0.84 -13.49 10.20
CA ILE A 53 -2.25 -13.85 10.32
C ILE A 53 -2.88 -13.59 8.96
N GLU A 54 -3.56 -14.60 8.43
CA GLU A 54 -4.32 -14.52 7.19
C GLU A 54 -5.80 -14.64 7.52
N TYR A 55 -6.60 -13.72 6.99
CA TYR A 55 -8.05 -13.74 7.06
C TYR A 55 -8.58 -14.06 5.67
N VAL A 56 -9.48 -15.04 5.58
CA VAL A 56 -10.10 -15.45 4.32
C VAL A 56 -11.61 -15.24 4.44
N ASP A 57 -12.11 -14.27 3.67
CA ASP A 57 -13.55 -14.01 3.51
C ASP A 57 -14.20 -15.15 2.70
N LYS A 58 -15.53 -15.32 2.81
CA LYS A 58 -16.32 -16.30 2.03
C LYS A 58 -16.15 -16.19 0.52
N ARG A 59 -15.74 -15.02 0.02
CA ARG A 59 -15.43 -14.76 -1.39
C ARG A 59 -14.05 -15.26 -1.83
N GLY A 60 -13.28 -15.88 -0.92
CA GLY A 60 -11.90 -16.32 -1.19
C GLY A 60 -10.89 -15.19 -1.23
N ILE A 61 -11.22 -14.02 -0.65
CA ILE A 61 -10.30 -12.89 -0.58
C ILE A 61 -9.34 -13.13 0.60
N HIS A 62 -8.04 -13.18 0.30
CA HIS A 62 -6.98 -13.37 1.28
C HIS A 62 -6.46 -12.02 1.79
N VAL A 63 -6.68 -11.72 3.07
CA VAL A 63 -6.10 -10.56 3.75
C VAL A 63 -4.95 -11.05 4.62
N ILE A 64 -3.72 -10.76 4.21
CA ILE A 64 -2.52 -11.15 4.94
C ILE A 64 -2.01 -9.94 5.75
N VAL A 65 -2.03 -10.07 7.08
CA VAL A 65 -1.44 -9.07 7.99
C VAL A 65 -0.05 -9.52 8.39
N GLY A 66 0.97 -8.87 7.83
CA GLY A 66 2.36 -9.05 8.23
C GLY A 66 2.69 -8.15 9.43
N HIS A 67 3.25 -8.74 10.49
CA HIS A 67 3.82 -7.97 11.59
C HIS A 67 5.32 -7.75 11.34
N TYR A 68 5.70 -6.51 11.07
CA TYR A 68 7.11 -6.12 10.98
C TYR A 68 7.68 -5.95 12.39
N VAL A 69 8.51 -6.89 12.83
CA VAL A 69 9.23 -6.81 14.10
C VAL A 69 10.56 -6.10 13.83
N GLY A 70 10.53 -4.76 13.87
CA GLY A 70 11.61 -3.89 13.39
C GLY A 70 12.87 -3.79 14.26
N ASN A 71 13.12 -4.74 15.16
CA ASN A 71 14.19 -4.61 16.16
C ASN A 71 15.36 -5.60 15.99
N GLU A 72 15.27 -6.57 15.09
CA GLU A 72 16.33 -7.55 14.87
C GLU A 72 16.78 -7.53 13.41
N LEU A 73 17.70 -6.62 13.09
CA LEU A 73 18.47 -6.74 11.86
C LEU A 73 19.47 -7.90 12.02
N PRO A 74 19.75 -8.69 10.97
CA PRO A 74 20.60 -9.87 11.09
C PRO A 74 22.05 -9.56 11.44
N TRP A 75 22.45 -8.29 11.34
CA TRP A 75 23.71 -7.79 11.87
C TRP A 75 23.47 -7.19 13.27
N ASN A 76 24.08 -7.81 14.27
CA ASN A 76 24.13 -7.37 15.67
C ASN A 76 25.62 -7.11 15.99
N PRO A 77 26.02 -6.02 16.67
CA PRO A 77 25.22 -4.99 17.37
C PRO A 77 24.74 -3.82 16.50
N THR A 78 23.76 -3.08 17.02
CA THR A 78 23.38 -1.76 16.49
C THR A 78 24.57 -0.80 16.60
N PRO A 79 24.95 -0.08 15.51
CA PRO A 79 26.04 0.88 15.54
C PRO A 79 25.68 2.09 16.40
N ASN A 80 26.65 2.62 17.13
CA ASN A 80 26.53 3.92 17.80
C ASN A 80 26.71 5.04 16.77
N LEU A 81 25.62 5.56 16.21
CA LEU A 81 25.63 6.60 15.17
C LEU A 81 25.62 7.99 15.82
N THR A 82 26.61 8.83 15.49
CA THR A 82 26.65 10.24 15.91
C THR A 82 25.75 11.11 15.04
N ASP A 83 25.31 12.26 15.58
CA ASP A 83 24.55 13.26 14.82
C ASP A 83 25.32 13.77 13.59
N GLU A 84 26.65 13.80 13.67
CA GLU A 84 27.52 14.13 12.53
C GLU A 84 27.33 13.11 11.39
N ILE A 85 27.36 11.81 11.70
CA ILE A 85 27.16 10.75 10.70
C ILE A 85 25.73 10.80 10.14
N ILE A 86 24.73 11.07 10.98
CA ILE A 86 23.32 11.13 10.57
C ILE A 86 23.05 12.31 9.63
N ASN A 87 23.70 13.45 9.88
CA ASN A 87 23.51 14.67 9.10
C ASN A 87 24.54 14.83 7.97
N HIS A 88 25.56 13.97 7.92
CA HIS A 88 26.57 14.01 6.86
C HIS A 88 25.96 13.58 5.51
N ASN A 89 26.00 14.48 4.53
CA ASN A 89 25.65 14.14 3.16
C ASN A 89 26.84 13.45 2.47
N GLY A 90 26.85 12.11 2.50
CA GLY A 90 27.90 11.28 1.92
C GLY A 90 27.82 11.10 0.40
N TYR A 91 27.03 11.92 -0.30
CA TYR A 91 26.77 11.80 -1.73
C TYR A 91 28.07 11.86 -2.54
N SER A 92 28.42 10.75 -3.18
CA SER A 92 29.70 10.56 -3.86
C SER A 92 29.53 9.54 -4.99
N PRO A 93 28.87 9.96 -6.08
CA PRO A 93 28.42 9.05 -7.13
C PRO A 93 29.59 8.48 -7.92
N ILE A 94 29.49 7.20 -8.25
CA ILE A 94 30.40 6.50 -9.15
C ILE A 94 29.74 6.50 -10.55
N PRO A 95 30.47 6.91 -11.61
CA PRO A 95 29.93 6.86 -12.97
C PRO A 95 29.40 5.47 -13.31
N ASN A 96 28.22 5.41 -13.95
CA ASN A 96 27.53 4.19 -14.37
C ASN A 96 27.08 3.23 -13.23
N ALA A 97 27.27 3.57 -11.96
CA ALA A 97 26.75 2.77 -10.86
C ALA A 97 25.21 2.70 -10.92
N GLY A 98 24.68 1.48 -11.01
CA GLY A 98 23.24 1.24 -11.13
C GLY A 98 22.60 1.79 -12.41
N ALA A 99 23.39 1.99 -13.47
CA ALA A 99 22.88 2.36 -14.79
C ALA A 99 21.90 1.30 -15.31
N ASN A 100 20.93 1.72 -16.14
CA ASN A 100 19.84 0.89 -16.63
C ASN A 100 19.08 0.12 -15.53
N GLY A 101 19.06 0.66 -14.30
CA GLY A 101 18.42 -0.01 -13.17
C GLY A 101 19.16 -1.23 -12.63
N ASP A 102 20.40 -1.48 -13.08
CA ASP A 102 21.20 -2.62 -12.64
C ASP A 102 21.49 -2.58 -11.14
N ALA A 103 21.73 -3.75 -10.55
CA ALA A 103 22.11 -3.86 -9.15
C ALA A 103 23.49 -3.25 -8.91
N TYR A 104 23.59 -2.38 -7.90
CA TYR A 104 24.89 -1.87 -7.42
C TYR A 104 25.38 -2.73 -6.26
N PHE A 105 26.55 -3.36 -6.42
CA PHE A 105 27.17 -4.18 -5.40
C PHE A 105 28.17 -3.35 -4.58
N ILE A 106 28.01 -3.37 -3.25
CA ILE A 106 28.91 -2.71 -2.33
C ILE A 106 30.27 -3.44 -2.29
N LEU A 107 31.36 -2.69 -2.32
CA LEU A 107 32.71 -3.22 -2.17
C LEU A 107 32.88 -3.91 -0.80
N PRO A 108 33.64 -5.02 -0.70
CA PRO A 108 33.83 -5.74 0.57
C PRO A 108 34.29 -4.85 1.73
N GLU A 109 35.18 -3.90 1.45
CA GLU A 109 35.74 -2.95 2.42
C GLU A 109 34.69 -1.97 2.97
N GLU A 110 33.68 -1.64 2.17
CA GLU A 110 32.62 -0.70 2.55
C GLU A 110 31.40 -1.39 3.19
N ARG A 111 31.41 -2.71 3.32
CA ARG A 111 30.24 -3.48 3.77
C ARG A 111 29.83 -3.15 5.20
N GLU A 112 30.78 -2.95 6.11
CA GLU A 112 30.46 -2.56 7.50
C GLU A 112 29.89 -1.14 7.57
N LYS A 113 30.43 -0.21 6.78
CA LYS A 113 29.87 1.14 6.63
C LYS A 113 28.45 1.09 6.07
N SER A 114 28.19 0.26 5.05
CA SER A 114 26.86 0.07 4.47
C SER A 114 25.85 -0.47 5.49
N LYS A 115 26.23 -1.48 6.30
CA LYS A 115 25.39 -2.00 7.40
C LYS A 115 25.09 -0.92 8.45
N ALA A 116 26.09 -0.09 8.79
CA ALA A 116 25.91 0.97 9.76
C ALA A 116 24.92 2.04 9.24
N LEU A 117 25.12 2.50 8.01
CA LEU A 117 24.28 3.52 7.37
C LEU A 117 22.85 3.01 7.10
N PHE A 118 22.63 1.69 6.98
CA PHE A 118 21.29 1.13 6.85
C PHE A 118 20.38 1.50 8.02
N TYR A 119 20.91 1.66 9.24
CA TYR A 119 20.09 1.98 10.41
C TYR A 119 19.40 3.33 10.32
N ILE A 120 19.96 4.26 9.54
CA ILE A 120 19.48 5.64 9.43
C ILE A 120 18.15 5.68 8.68
N ASN A 121 18.11 5.14 7.46
CA ASN A 121 16.94 5.25 6.56
C ASN A 121 16.29 3.89 6.24
N LYS A 122 16.77 2.78 6.81
CA LYS A 122 16.27 1.41 6.62
C LYS A 122 16.34 0.88 5.17
N PHE A 123 17.26 1.44 4.38
CA PHE A 123 17.70 0.92 3.10
C PHE A 123 19.21 1.13 2.96
N ASN A 124 19.81 0.59 1.90
CA ASN A 124 21.25 0.76 1.67
C ASN A 124 21.57 2.20 1.21
N LEU A 125 21.73 3.10 2.18
CA LEU A 125 22.02 4.51 1.95
C LEU A 125 23.34 4.68 1.20
N LEU A 126 24.38 3.92 1.56
CA LEU A 126 25.67 3.98 0.87
C LEU A 126 25.51 3.65 -0.62
N ALA A 127 24.77 2.60 -0.97
CA ALA A 127 24.50 2.28 -2.37
C ALA A 127 23.79 3.43 -3.09
N SER A 128 22.77 4.02 -2.46
CA SER A 128 22.09 5.20 -3.01
C SER A 128 23.05 6.36 -3.23
N ASP A 129 23.95 6.64 -2.29
CA ASP A 129 24.89 7.76 -2.41
C ASP A 129 25.96 7.56 -3.50
N ARG A 130 26.24 6.30 -3.87
CA ARG A 130 27.12 5.95 -5.00
C ARG A 130 26.40 5.96 -6.34
N ILE A 131 25.06 5.88 -6.37
CA ILE A 131 24.28 5.88 -7.61
C ILE A 131 23.98 7.32 -8.05
N PRO A 132 24.33 7.72 -9.30
CA PRO A 132 24.02 9.04 -9.84
C PRO A 132 22.53 9.42 -9.74
N LEU A 133 22.23 10.72 -9.53
CA LEU A 133 20.83 11.22 -9.49
C LEU A 133 20.11 11.05 -10.84
N ASN A 134 20.86 11.02 -11.94
CA ASN A 134 20.38 10.95 -13.31
C ASN A 134 20.66 9.58 -13.97
N ARG A 135 20.72 8.50 -13.21
CA ARG A 135 20.91 7.15 -13.77
C ARG A 135 19.85 6.81 -14.83
N SER A 136 20.20 6.00 -15.82
CA SER A 136 19.23 5.46 -16.77
C SER A 136 18.40 4.34 -16.13
N LEU A 137 17.18 4.13 -16.64
CA LEU A 137 16.31 3.02 -16.28
C LEU A 137 15.79 2.34 -17.56
N PRO A 138 15.49 1.03 -17.51
CA PRO A 138 14.96 0.31 -18.66
C PRO A 138 13.49 0.69 -18.88
N ASP A 139 13.06 0.63 -20.15
CA ASP A 139 11.67 0.85 -20.50
C ASP A 139 10.89 -0.47 -20.51
N GLU A 140 10.35 -0.83 -19.35
CA GLU A 140 9.57 -2.06 -19.14
C GLU A 140 8.14 -2.01 -19.72
N ARG A 141 7.76 -0.90 -20.36
CA ARG A 141 6.42 -0.77 -20.94
C ARG A 141 6.25 -1.71 -22.13
N ARG A 142 5.03 -2.22 -22.33
CA ARG A 142 4.66 -2.99 -23.53
C ARG A 142 4.78 -2.12 -24.79
N MET A 143 5.08 -2.74 -25.94
CA MET A 143 5.24 -2.04 -27.23
C MET A 143 4.07 -1.11 -27.56
N ALA A 144 2.82 -1.57 -27.36
CA ALA A 144 1.62 -0.75 -27.57
C ALA A 144 1.61 0.55 -26.75
N CYS A 145 2.14 0.55 -25.52
CA CYS A 145 2.24 1.76 -24.69
C CYS A 145 3.35 2.70 -25.18
N ARG A 146 4.39 2.18 -25.82
CA ARG A 146 5.49 2.99 -26.38
C ARG A 146 5.04 3.75 -27.62
N GLU A 147 4.24 3.10 -28.46
CA GLU A 147 3.73 3.63 -29.72
C GLU A 147 2.60 4.65 -29.53
N LYS A 148 1.90 4.63 -28.39
CA LYS A 148 0.81 5.56 -28.11
C LYS A 148 1.32 7.00 -28.04
N LYS A 149 0.69 7.88 -28.83
CA LYS A 149 0.98 9.31 -28.88
C LYS A 149 -0.20 10.07 -28.27
N TYR A 150 0.14 11.09 -27.48
CA TYR A 150 -0.81 11.98 -26.83
C TYR A 150 -0.48 13.40 -27.26
N ASP A 151 -1.52 14.19 -27.49
CA ASP A 151 -1.39 15.60 -27.77
C ASP A 151 -1.13 16.35 -26.46
N LEU A 152 0.13 16.74 -26.24
CA LEU A 152 0.57 17.35 -24.98
C LEU A 152 -0.13 18.68 -24.69
N GLN A 153 -0.63 19.39 -25.71
CA GLN A 153 -1.31 20.67 -25.52
C GLN A 153 -2.73 20.51 -24.96
N LYS A 154 -3.32 19.32 -25.10
CA LYS A 154 -4.66 19.00 -24.60
C LYS A 154 -4.64 18.36 -23.22
N LEU A 155 -3.46 18.00 -22.72
CA LEU A 155 -3.31 17.41 -21.41
C LEU A 155 -3.24 18.51 -20.34
N PRO A 156 -3.86 18.31 -19.17
CA PRO A 156 -3.83 19.29 -18.09
C PRO A 156 -2.43 19.43 -17.51
N THR A 157 -2.13 20.62 -17.00
CA THR A 157 -0.92 20.83 -16.21
C THR A 157 -1.05 20.20 -14.81
N THR A 158 0.05 19.73 -14.24
CA THR A 158 0.08 19.12 -12.90
C THR A 158 1.00 19.85 -11.93
N SER A 159 0.58 19.96 -10.67
CA SER A 159 1.47 20.26 -9.54
C SER A 159 1.85 18.96 -8.86
N ILE A 160 3.14 18.67 -8.83
CA ILE A 160 3.68 17.45 -8.22
C ILE A 160 4.00 17.74 -6.76
N ILE A 161 3.40 17.00 -5.83
CA ILE A 161 3.59 17.19 -4.38
C ILE A 161 4.36 16.00 -3.82
N ILE A 162 5.50 16.27 -3.20
CA ILE A 162 6.33 15.29 -2.50
C ILE A 162 6.39 15.69 -1.04
N VAL A 163 5.89 14.81 -0.17
CA VAL A 163 6.05 14.96 1.28
C VAL A 163 7.26 14.15 1.72
N TYR A 164 8.15 14.76 2.51
CA TYR A 164 9.30 14.07 3.06
C TYR A 164 9.45 14.35 4.57
N HIS A 165 10.04 13.38 5.27
CA HIS A 165 10.41 13.50 6.68
C HIS A 165 11.68 12.69 6.92
N ASN A 166 12.79 13.36 7.25
CA ASN A 166 14.09 12.71 7.48
C ASN A 166 14.56 11.80 6.32
N GLU A 167 14.13 12.12 5.09
CA GLU A 167 14.50 11.36 3.89
C GLU A 167 15.99 11.53 3.57
N ALA A 168 16.60 10.54 2.92
CA ALA A 168 17.97 10.67 2.44
C ALA A 168 18.06 11.67 1.29
N TRP A 169 19.14 12.46 1.27
CA TRP A 169 19.35 13.46 0.23
C TRP A 169 19.41 12.84 -1.18
N SER A 170 20.14 11.72 -1.32
CA SER A 170 20.32 11.04 -2.60
C SER A 170 19.01 10.48 -3.16
N THR A 171 18.11 9.97 -2.32
CA THR A 171 16.80 9.46 -2.76
C THR A 171 15.86 10.59 -3.13
N LEU A 172 15.70 11.59 -2.26
CA LEU A 172 14.83 12.75 -2.49
C LEU A 172 15.21 13.48 -3.80
N LEU A 173 16.50 13.79 -3.97
CA LEU A 173 16.96 14.46 -5.18
C LEU A 173 16.82 13.58 -6.41
N ARG A 174 17.05 12.26 -6.32
CA ARG A 174 16.87 11.36 -7.46
C ARG A 174 15.42 11.35 -7.93
N THR A 175 14.46 11.44 -7.00
CA THR A 175 13.05 11.64 -7.33
C THR A 175 12.83 12.91 -8.12
N VAL A 176 13.29 14.06 -7.60
CA VAL A 176 13.16 15.36 -8.28
C VAL A 176 13.81 15.36 -9.66
N HIS A 177 15.03 14.82 -9.78
CA HIS A 177 15.72 14.69 -11.07
C HIS A 177 14.97 13.77 -12.03
N SER A 178 14.42 12.65 -11.56
CA SER A 178 13.67 11.73 -12.40
C SER A 178 12.39 12.37 -12.95
N ILE A 179 11.72 13.19 -12.15
CA ILE A 179 10.53 13.96 -12.56
C ILE A 179 10.90 14.92 -13.68
N ILE A 180 11.93 15.75 -13.47
CA ILE A 180 12.34 16.77 -14.44
C ILE A 180 12.81 16.12 -15.74
N ASN A 181 13.62 15.06 -15.67
CA ASN A 181 14.24 14.46 -16.84
C ASN A 181 13.27 13.58 -17.67
N ARG A 182 12.22 13.02 -17.06
CA ARG A 182 11.37 12.00 -17.69
C ARG A 182 9.91 12.43 -17.86
N SER A 183 9.62 13.71 -17.67
CA SER A 183 8.31 14.30 -17.86
C SER A 183 8.36 15.42 -18.90
N PRO A 184 7.31 15.61 -19.72
CA PRO A 184 7.23 16.77 -20.58
C PRO A 184 7.09 18.05 -19.73
N LEU A 185 8.05 18.97 -19.85
CA LEU A 185 8.10 20.19 -19.03
C LEU A 185 6.84 21.07 -19.18
N ILE A 186 6.17 21.02 -20.34
CA ILE A 186 4.90 21.74 -20.58
C ILE A 186 3.77 21.30 -19.62
N LEU A 187 3.82 20.06 -19.14
CA LEU A 187 2.81 19.53 -18.22
C LEU A 187 3.16 19.80 -16.76
N ILE A 188 4.41 20.09 -16.43
CA ILE A 188 4.81 20.36 -15.04
C ILE A 188 4.56 21.84 -14.75
N LYS A 189 3.60 22.12 -13.87
CA LYS A 189 3.38 23.48 -13.36
C LYS A 189 4.43 23.85 -12.31
N GLU A 190 4.66 22.94 -11.37
CA GLU A 190 5.58 23.10 -10.25
C GLU A 190 5.82 21.75 -9.55
N VAL A 191 6.93 21.66 -8.81
CA VAL A 191 7.25 20.55 -7.90
C VAL A 191 7.32 21.12 -6.49
N ILE A 192 6.42 20.67 -5.62
CA ILE A 192 6.24 21.18 -4.26
C ILE A 192 6.82 20.14 -3.29
N LEU A 193 7.88 20.53 -2.60
CA LEU A 193 8.47 19.73 -1.52
C LEU A 193 7.90 20.20 -0.19
N VAL A 194 7.20 19.31 0.51
CA VAL A 194 6.59 19.59 1.82
C VAL A 194 7.37 18.84 2.90
N ASP A 195 8.05 19.60 3.77
CA ASP A 195 8.76 19.05 4.92
C ASP A 195 7.82 18.83 6.12
N ASP A 196 7.61 17.57 6.50
CA ASP A 196 6.82 17.19 7.67
C ASP A 196 7.69 17.14 8.94
N ALA A 197 8.31 18.26 9.29
CA ALA A 197 9.16 18.43 10.47
C ALA A 197 10.37 17.48 10.51
N SER A 198 11.19 17.51 9.45
CA SER A 198 12.50 16.85 9.48
C SER A 198 13.36 17.42 10.60
N THR A 199 14.12 16.54 11.25
CA THR A 199 15.01 16.89 12.36
C THR A 199 16.43 17.19 11.88
N ARG A 200 16.72 16.96 10.59
CA ARG A 200 18.01 17.24 9.94
C ARG A 200 18.13 18.73 9.58
N ILE A 201 18.88 19.47 10.37
CA ILE A 201 19.38 20.86 10.19
C ILE A 201 18.35 22.00 10.00
N ILE A 202 17.19 21.82 9.36
CA ILE A 202 16.14 22.84 9.24
C ILE A 202 14.85 22.28 9.83
N ARG A 203 14.29 22.97 10.83
CA ARG A 203 13.14 22.48 11.60
C ARG A 203 11.85 23.15 11.15
N SER A 204 10.85 22.36 10.78
CA SER A 204 9.44 22.77 10.88
C SER A 204 8.98 22.64 12.35
N SER A 205 8.06 23.52 12.77
CA SER A 205 7.67 23.67 14.18
C SER A 205 6.82 22.53 14.74
N LEU A 206 6.19 21.70 13.90
CA LEU A 206 5.37 20.57 14.35
C LEU A 206 5.21 19.50 13.27
N ARG A 207 5.37 18.23 13.65
CA ARG A 207 5.05 17.09 12.79
C ARG A 207 3.53 16.94 12.68
N VAL A 208 3.02 17.09 11.46
CA VAL A 208 1.58 17.07 11.15
C VAL A 208 1.13 15.74 10.54
N GLY A 209 2.07 14.93 10.04
CA GLY A 209 1.81 13.66 9.41
C GLY A 209 1.48 13.77 7.92
N LEU A 210 1.64 12.66 7.20
CA LEU A 210 1.57 12.57 5.75
C LEU A 210 0.29 13.17 5.15
N ILE A 211 -0.88 12.87 5.74
CA ILE A 211 -2.17 13.33 5.22
C ILE A 211 -2.25 14.85 5.26
N ARG A 212 -1.94 15.45 6.42
CA ARG A 212 -2.02 16.89 6.60
C ARG A 212 -0.94 17.61 5.79
N ALA A 213 0.26 17.04 5.70
CA ALA A 213 1.31 17.56 4.82
C ALA A 213 0.89 17.57 3.35
N ARG A 214 0.24 16.51 2.84
CA ARG A 214 -0.31 16.47 1.48
C ARG A 214 -1.39 17.54 1.27
N LEU A 215 -2.27 17.75 2.25
CA LEU A 215 -3.29 18.81 2.19
C LEU A 215 -2.66 20.21 2.16
N LEU A 216 -1.59 20.44 2.91
CA LEU A 216 -0.85 21.71 2.87
C LEU A 216 -0.24 21.96 1.49
N GLY A 217 0.39 20.95 0.89
CA GLY A 217 0.91 21.03 -0.48
C GLY A 217 -0.20 21.28 -1.50
N ALA A 218 -1.34 20.61 -1.37
CA ALA A 218 -2.49 20.78 -2.25
C ALA A 218 -3.09 22.19 -2.15
N ASN A 219 -3.07 22.81 -0.96
CA ASN A 219 -3.62 24.16 -0.75
C ASN A 219 -2.84 25.26 -1.49
N ILE A 220 -1.55 25.06 -1.76
CA ILE A 220 -0.71 26.04 -2.45
C ILE A 220 -0.48 25.71 -3.93
N ALA A 221 -0.91 24.52 -4.37
CA ALA A 221 -0.75 24.02 -5.73
C ALA A 221 -1.61 24.80 -6.74
N LYS A 222 -1.06 25.02 -7.93
CA LYS A 222 -1.64 25.83 -9.02
C LYS A 222 -1.92 25.06 -10.30
N GLY A 223 -1.52 23.80 -10.38
CA GLY A 223 -1.80 22.91 -11.51
C GLY A 223 -3.27 22.52 -11.56
N GLU A 224 -3.75 22.17 -12.75
CA GLU A 224 -5.12 21.68 -12.95
C GLU A 224 -5.34 20.31 -12.30
N VAL A 225 -4.28 19.50 -12.22
CA VAL A 225 -4.25 18.20 -11.57
C VAL A 225 -3.17 18.17 -10.49
N LEU A 226 -3.38 17.36 -9.46
CA LEU A 226 -2.38 17.09 -8.42
C LEU A 226 -1.79 15.71 -8.63
N THR A 227 -0.45 15.62 -8.66
CA THR A 227 0.26 14.34 -8.70
C THR A 227 1.03 14.15 -7.42
N LEU A 228 0.63 13.18 -6.61
CA LEU A 228 1.28 12.88 -5.33
C LEU A 228 2.35 11.82 -5.54
N LEU A 229 3.57 12.09 -5.10
CA LEU A 229 4.68 11.15 -5.12
C LEU A 229 5.29 11.01 -3.73
N ASP A 230 5.81 9.83 -3.43
CA ASP A 230 6.62 9.62 -2.23
C ASP A 230 8.05 10.12 -2.49
N ALA A 231 8.76 10.44 -1.41
CA ALA A 231 10.08 11.03 -1.48
C ALA A 231 11.17 10.13 -2.10
N PRO A 232 11.17 8.79 -1.92
CA PRO A 232 12.09 7.89 -2.61
C PRO A 232 11.38 7.20 -3.79
N CYS A 233 11.34 7.84 -4.96
CA CYS A 233 10.74 7.33 -6.18
C CYS A 233 11.63 7.61 -7.40
N GLU A 234 11.50 6.82 -8.46
CA GLU A 234 12.09 7.14 -9.75
C GLU A 234 11.06 6.95 -10.84
N CYS A 235 10.73 8.04 -11.55
CA CYS A 235 9.70 8.01 -12.57
C CYS A 235 10.16 7.19 -13.79
N SER A 236 9.29 6.33 -14.33
CA SER A 236 9.55 5.64 -15.61
C SER A 236 9.44 6.59 -16.81
N ALA A 237 9.96 6.15 -17.96
CA ALA A 237 9.88 6.93 -19.20
C ALA A 237 8.42 7.26 -19.57
N ARG A 238 8.14 8.55 -19.81
CA ARG A 238 6.82 9.08 -20.24
C ARG A 238 5.66 8.75 -19.28
N TRP A 239 5.94 8.53 -18.00
CA TRP A 239 4.93 8.21 -16.97
C TRP A 239 3.79 9.24 -16.93
N LEU A 240 4.09 10.54 -17.05
CA LEU A 240 3.13 11.63 -16.91
C LEU A 240 2.22 11.85 -18.13
N ALA A 241 2.67 11.47 -19.32
CA ALA A 241 1.86 11.62 -20.54
C ALA A 241 0.95 10.39 -20.81
N LEU A 242 1.10 9.34 -20.01
CA LEU A 242 0.34 8.08 -20.11
C LEU A 242 -0.76 7.96 -19.06
N SER A 243 -0.78 8.83 -18.05
CA SER A 243 -1.78 8.86 -16.98
C SER A 243 -3.11 9.46 -17.44
#